data_AF-A0A931VXC4-F1
#
_entry.id   AF-A0A931VXC4-F1
#
_cell.length_a   1.000
_cell.length_b   1.000
_cell.length_c   1.000
_cell.angle_alpha   90.00
_cell.angle_beta   90.00
_cell.angle_gamma   90.00
#
_symmetry.space_group_name_H-M   'P 1'
#
loop_
_entity.id
_entity.type
_entity.pdbx_description
1 polymer ?
#
loop_
_entity_poly.entity_id
_entity_poly.type
_entity_poly.pdbx_seq_one_letter_code
_entity_poly.pdbx_strand_id
1 'polypeptide(L)'
;MALSIGCSVALYHVSSYELARSAQRPVDLYNAFFGPNNTDEVNSLRLVQLNKDRNNLKINLLLFNVAVLTIGGGVSYYLARRTLRPIEEALEMQKRFAGDASHELRTPLTAMQTEIEVALRSPDLTKKGAVDLLKSNLEEVAKLKSLSEGLLTLATARGNDKPHEKVSSA
;
A
#
# COMPACT_ATOMS: atom_id res chain seq x y z
N MET A 1 3.47 -6.94 -16.46
CA MET A 1 3.74 -7.83 -17.60
C MET A 1 3.16 -9.24 -17.40
N ALA A 2 3.40 -9.92 -16.27
CA ALA A 2 2.83 -11.26 -16.00
C ALA A 2 1.28 -11.34 -15.97
N LEU A 3 0.60 -10.27 -15.53
CA LEU A 3 -0.87 -10.18 -15.53
C LEU A 3 -1.50 -10.21 -16.93
N SER A 4 -0.81 -9.70 -17.97
CA SER A 4 -1.35 -9.73 -19.33
C SER A 4 -1.20 -11.11 -19.97
N ILE A 5 -0.19 -11.89 -19.57
CA ILE A 5 0.04 -13.26 -20.03
C ILE A 5 -1.06 -14.17 -19.48
N GLY A 6 -1.40 -14.04 -18.19
CA GLY A 6 -2.53 -14.78 -17.59
C GLY A 6 -3.87 -14.47 -18.24
N CYS A 7 -4.12 -13.19 -18.56
CA CYS A 7 -5.32 -12.76 -19.28
C CYS A 7 -5.35 -13.29 -20.72
N SER A 8 -4.20 -13.29 -21.41
CA SER A 8 -4.07 -13.81 -22.77
C SER A 8 -4.26 -15.33 -22.86
N VAL A 9 -3.76 -16.09 -21.89
CA VAL A 9 -3.96 -17.55 -21.81
C VAL A 9 -5.42 -17.89 -21.52
N ALA A 10 -6.08 -17.11 -20.64
CA ALA A 10 -7.51 -17.27 -20.36
C ALA A 10 -8.38 -16.97 -21.60
N LEU A 11 -8.07 -15.89 -22.33
CA LEU A 11 -8.74 -15.56 -23.60
C LEU A 11 -8.49 -16.62 -24.69
N TYR A 12 -7.27 -17.17 -24.75
CA TYR A 12 -6.90 -18.21 -25.69
C TYR A 12 -7.68 -19.52 -25.45
N HIS A 13 -7.79 -19.94 -24.19
CA HIS A 13 -8.62 -21.10 -23.85
C HIS A 13 -10.08 -20.89 -24.22
N VAL A 14 -10.66 -19.71 -23.95
CA VAL A 14 -12.04 -19.37 -24.34
C VAL A 14 -12.24 -19.43 -25.86
N SER A 15 -11.32 -18.87 -26.65
CA SER A 15 -11.42 -18.82 -28.11
C SER A 15 -11.20 -20.19 -28.78
N SER A 16 -10.28 -21.01 -28.25
CA SER A 16 -9.96 -22.33 -28.81
C SER A 16 -11.11 -23.33 -28.71
N TYR A 17 -12.04 -23.16 -27.77
CA TYR A 17 -13.26 -23.97 -27.69
C TYR A 17 -14.34 -23.53 -28.68
N GLU A 18 -14.34 -22.28 -29.15
CA GLU A 18 -15.31 -21.80 -30.14
C GLU A 18 -14.91 -22.10 -31.58
N LEU A 19 -13.60 -22.15 -31.90
CA LEU A 19 -13.14 -22.45 -33.27
C LEU A 19 -13.34 -23.91 -33.71
N ALA A 20 -13.72 -24.82 -32.80
CA ALA A 20 -14.06 -26.19 -33.16
C ALA A 20 -15.47 -26.34 -33.77
N ARG A 21 -16.27 -25.26 -33.87
CA ARG A 21 -17.67 -25.38 -34.32
C ARG A 21 -18.09 -24.54 -35.53
N SER A 22 -17.21 -23.74 -36.11
CA SER A 22 -17.51 -23.02 -37.36
C SER A 22 -17.33 -23.86 -38.64
N ALA A 23 -17.14 -25.18 -38.53
CA ALA A 23 -17.27 -26.11 -39.66
C ALA A 23 -18.75 -26.29 -40.06
N GLN A 24 -19.41 -25.18 -40.38
CA GLN A 24 -20.83 -25.08 -40.65
C GLN A 24 -21.06 -25.01 -42.16
N ARG A 25 -20.71 -26.08 -42.89
CA ARG A 25 -21.25 -26.49 -44.20
C ARG A 25 -20.98 -27.99 -44.36
N PRO A 26 -21.97 -28.90 -44.61
CA PRO A 26 -22.99 -28.74 -45.65
C PRO A 26 -24.33 -29.45 -45.31
N VAL A 27 -25.22 -28.82 -44.52
CA VAL A 27 -26.58 -29.39 -44.33
C VAL A 27 -27.59 -28.78 -45.30
N ASP A 28 -27.36 -27.53 -45.72
CA ASP A 28 -28.18 -26.87 -46.74
C ASP A 28 -28.02 -27.52 -48.12
N LEU A 29 -26.83 -28.03 -48.45
CA LEU A 29 -26.61 -28.80 -49.67
C LEU A 29 -27.37 -30.12 -49.62
N TYR A 30 -27.27 -30.88 -48.52
CA TYR A 30 -27.98 -32.16 -48.42
C TYR A 30 -29.51 -32.00 -48.54
N ASN A 31 -30.09 -30.99 -47.88
CA ASN A 31 -31.53 -30.72 -47.97
C ASN A 31 -31.97 -30.20 -49.34
N ALA A 32 -31.13 -29.42 -50.02
CA ALA A 32 -31.40 -28.95 -51.38
C ALA A 32 -31.40 -30.09 -52.42
N PHE A 33 -30.65 -31.17 -52.16
CA PHE A 33 -30.51 -32.29 -53.09
C PHE A 33 -31.41 -33.50 -52.78
N PHE A 34 -31.80 -33.75 -51.52
CA PHE A 34 -32.49 -35.00 -51.12
C PHE A 34 -33.91 -34.85 -50.55
N GLY A 35 -34.46 -33.63 -50.48
CA GLY A 35 -35.83 -33.37 -50.03
C GLY A 35 -36.01 -33.44 -48.50
N PRO A 36 -37.09 -32.84 -47.94
CA PRO A 36 -37.28 -32.73 -46.51
C PRO A 36 -37.77 -34.07 -45.94
N ASN A 37 -36.87 -34.86 -45.36
CA ASN A 37 -37.27 -36.02 -44.56
C ASN A 37 -36.79 -35.83 -43.11
N ASN A 38 -37.73 -35.75 -42.16
CA ASN A 38 -37.56 -35.57 -40.71
C ASN A 38 -36.71 -34.36 -40.24
N THR A 39 -37.04 -33.16 -40.74
CA THR A 39 -36.39 -31.89 -40.33
C THR A 39 -36.58 -31.53 -38.85
N ASP A 40 -37.64 -32.00 -38.20
CA ASP A 40 -37.99 -31.62 -36.82
C ASP A 40 -37.11 -32.29 -35.76
N GLU A 41 -36.64 -33.50 -36.04
CA GLU A 41 -35.74 -34.26 -35.17
C GLU A 41 -34.32 -33.68 -35.20
N VAL A 42 -33.84 -33.25 -36.38
CA VAL A 42 -32.53 -32.60 -36.54
C VAL A 42 -32.52 -31.21 -35.89
N ASN A 43 -33.62 -30.48 -35.95
CA ASN A 43 -33.75 -29.15 -35.35
C ASN A 43 -33.85 -29.21 -33.82
N SER A 44 -34.57 -30.18 -33.26
CA SER A 44 -34.67 -30.37 -31.80
C SER A 44 -33.34 -30.79 -31.16
N LEU A 45 -32.51 -31.60 -31.83
CA LEU A 45 -31.16 -31.94 -31.37
C LEU A 45 -30.21 -30.73 -31.31
N ARG A 46 -30.31 -29.78 -32.26
CA ARG A 46 -29.52 -28.54 -32.27
C ARG A 46 -29.88 -27.60 -31.12
N LEU A 47 -31.16 -27.46 -30.81
CA LEU A 47 -31.64 -26.58 -29.73
C LEU A 47 -31.16 -27.03 -28.34
N VAL A 48 -31.09 -28.35 -28.12
CA VAL A 48 -30.54 -28.94 -26.89
C VAL A 48 -29.03 -28.71 -26.79
N GLN A 49 -28.30 -28.83 -27.90
CA GLN A 49 -26.85 -28.54 -27.93
C GLN A 49 -26.55 -27.07 -27.64
N LEU A 50 -27.23 -26.14 -28.31
CA LEU A 50 -27.03 -24.69 -28.10
C LEU A 50 -27.29 -24.24 -26.66
N ASN A 51 -28.29 -24.83 -26.00
CA ASN A 51 -28.55 -24.56 -24.59
C ASN A 51 -27.45 -25.08 -23.66
N LYS A 52 -26.89 -26.26 -23.97
CA LYS A 52 -25.77 -26.85 -23.21
C LYS A 52 -24.52 -26.00 -23.33
N ASP A 53 -24.22 -25.51 -24.52
CA ASP A 53 -23.05 -24.66 -24.77
C ASP A 53 -23.20 -23.26 -24.16
N ARG A 54 -24.41 -22.66 -24.26
CA ARG A 54 -24.72 -21.39 -23.60
C ARG A 54 -24.57 -21.48 -22.07
N ASN A 55 -24.96 -22.61 -21.46
CA ASN A 55 -24.85 -22.78 -20.01
C ASN A 55 -23.39 -22.95 -19.57
N ASN A 56 -22.60 -23.71 -20.31
CA ASN A 56 -21.16 -23.85 -20.05
C ASN A 56 -20.42 -22.52 -20.20
N LEU A 57 -20.77 -21.71 -21.22
CA LEU A 57 -20.20 -20.37 -21.39
C LEU A 57 -20.52 -19.44 -20.22
N LYS A 58 -21.77 -19.45 -19.74
CA LYS A 58 -22.19 -18.69 -18.54
C LYS A 58 -21.43 -19.13 -17.29
N ILE A 59 -21.29 -20.44 -17.07
CA ILE A 59 -20.59 -21.00 -15.90
C ILE A 59 -19.10 -20.62 -15.92
N ASN A 60 -18.43 -20.78 -17.06
CA ASN A 60 -17.01 -20.44 -17.20
C ASN A 60 -16.78 -18.92 -17.01
N LEU A 61 -17.66 -18.07 -17.54
CA LEU A 61 -17.58 -16.63 -17.36
C LEU A 61 -17.79 -16.22 -15.89
N LEU A 62 -18.74 -16.87 -15.20
CA LEU A 62 -18.98 -16.64 -13.78
C LEU A 62 -17.76 -17.05 -12.94
N LEU A 63 -17.21 -18.25 -13.19
CA LEU A 63 -16.01 -18.74 -12.50
C LEU A 63 -14.81 -17.83 -12.72
N PHE A 64 -14.58 -17.34 -13.94
CA PHE A 64 -13.49 -16.42 -14.24
C PHE A 64 -13.63 -15.09 -13.48
N ASN A 65 -14.82 -14.48 -13.49
CA ASN A 65 -15.05 -13.22 -12.78
C ASN A 65 -14.84 -13.38 -11.26
N VAL A 66 -15.30 -14.49 -10.69
CA VAL A 66 -15.08 -14.80 -9.26
C VAL A 66 -13.61 -15.03 -8.96
N ALA A 67 -12.88 -15.76 -9.82
CA ALA A 67 -11.45 -15.97 -9.65
C ALA A 67 -10.66 -14.64 -9.72
N VAL A 68 -10.97 -13.77 -10.68
CA VAL A 68 -10.34 -12.45 -10.81
C VAL A 68 -10.65 -11.58 -9.59
N LEU A 69 -11.90 -11.57 -9.11
CA LEU A 69 -12.30 -10.78 -7.95
C LEU A 69 -11.60 -11.25 -6.66
N THR A 70 -11.53 -12.56 -6.45
CA THR A 70 -10.91 -13.14 -5.25
C THR A 70 -9.40 -12.95 -5.24
N ILE A 71 -8.74 -13.25 -6.36
CA ILE A 71 -7.28 -13.08 -6.48
C ILE A 71 -6.92 -11.60 -6.44
N GLY A 72 -7.61 -10.77 -7.22
CA GLY A 72 -7.36 -9.33 -7.28
C GLY A 72 -7.62 -8.65 -5.94
N GLY A 73 -8.74 -8.95 -5.28
CA GLY A 73 -9.07 -8.44 -3.95
C GLY A 73 -8.06 -8.89 -2.89
N GLY A 74 -7.67 -10.17 -2.89
CA GLY A 74 -6.68 -10.71 -1.96
C GLY A 74 -5.30 -10.08 -2.14
N VAL A 75 -4.82 -9.96 -3.38
CA VAL A 75 -3.55 -9.31 -3.71
C VAL A 75 -3.60 -7.83 -3.36
N SER A 76 -4.66 -7.12 -3.74
CA SER A 76 -4.83 -5.70 -3.42
C SER A 76 -4.83 -5.45 -1.92
N TYR A 77 -5.54 -6.29 -1.14
CA TYR A 77 -5.56 -6.22 0.31
C TYR A 77 -4.18 -6.50 0.91
N TYR A 78 -3.48 -7.53 0.41
CA TYR A 78 -2.13 -7.87 0.85
C TYR A 78 -1.13 -6.73 0.61
N LEU A 79 -1.14 -6.13 -0.58
CA LEU A 79 -0.27 -4.98 -0.89
C LEU A 79 -0.61 -3.78 -0.03
N ALA A 80 -1.90 -3.43 0.10
CA ALA A 80 -2.33 -2.30 0.92
C ALA A 80 -1.84 -2.46 2.37
N ARG A 81 -1.99 -3.66 2.95
CA ARG A 81 -1.52 -3.94 4.31
C ARG A 81 0.01 -3.87 4.42
N ARG A 82 0.74 -4.37 3.42
CA ARG A 82 2.21 -4.31 3.38
C ARG A 82 2.73 -2.89 3.27
N THR A 83 2.09 -2.02 2.50
CA THR A 83 2.51 -0.62 2.31
C THR A 83 2.13 0.28 3.49
N LEU A 84 1.03 -0.02 4.17
CA LEU A 84 0.57 0.79 5.31
C LEU A 84 1.38 0.54 6.58
N ARG A 85 1.80 -0.71 6.83
CA ARG A 85 2.55 -1.07 8.03
C ARG A 85 3.80 -0.20 8.28
N PRO A 86 4.73 0.00 7.33
CA PRO A 86 5.91 0.83 7.58
C PRO A 86 5.57 2.32 7.79
N ILE A 87 4.46 2.79 7.21
CA ILE A 87 3.99 4.17 7.41
C ILE A 87 3.49 4.34 8.84
N GLU A 88 2.73 3.37 9.35
CA GLU A 88 2.24 3.37 10.73
C GLU A 88 3.40 3.32 11.74
N GLU A 89 4.36 2.43 11.52
CA GLU A 89 5.57 2.34 12.34
C GLU A 89 6.39 3.65 12.30
N ALA A 90 6.53 4.28 11.13
CA ALA A 90 7.21 5.56 10.98
C ALA A 90 6.50 6.72 11.70
N LEU A 91 5.16 6.78 11.60
CA LEU A 91 4.35 7.78 12.29
C LEU A 91 4.39 7.61 13.80
N GLU A 92 4.37 6.37 14.30
CA GLU A 92 4.48 6.11 15.73
C GLU A 92 5.86 6.53 16.27
N MET A 93 6.93 6.19 15.55
CA MET A 93 8.28 6.66 15.88
C MET A 93 8.38 8.20 15.87
N GLN A 94 7.78 8.87 14.88
CA GLN A 94 7.76 10.33 14.83
C GLN A 94 7.01 10.96 16.01
N LYS A 95 5.88 10.37 16.42
CA LYS A 95 5.11 10.83 17.59
C LYS A 95 5.92 10.68 18.88
N ARG A 96 6.56 9.54 19.10
CA ARG A 96 7.42 9.29 20.27
C ARG A 96 8.58 10.30 20.29
N PHE A 97 9.29 10.44 19.18
CA PHE A 97 10.38 11.39 19.04
C PHE A 97 9.95 12.84 19.34
N ALA A 98 8.82 13.28 18.80
CA ALA A 98 8.30 14.62 19.07
C ALA A 98 7.93 14.81 20.55
N GLY A 99 7.37 13.77 21.19
CA GLY A 99 7.08 13.74 22.62
C GLY A 99 8.35 13.86 23.45
N ASP A 100 9.33 13.01 23.20
CA ASP A 100 10.61 12.96 23.93
C ASP A 100 11.37 14.29 23.77
N ALA A 101 11.48 14.81 22.54
CA ALA A 101 12.07 16.12 22.27
C ALA A 101 11.36 17.25 23.04
N SER A 102 10.03 17.23 23.08
CA SER A 102 9.26 18.24 23.82
C SER A 102 9.51 18.18 25.33
N HIS A 103 9.65 16.96 25.88
CA HIS A 103 9.97 16.77 27.30
C HIS A 103 11.38 17.26 27.63
N GLU A 104 12.37 16.89 26.83
CA GLU A 104 13.76 17.29 27.01
C GLU A 104 13.97 18.80 26.85
N LEU A 105 13.20 19.47 25.98
CA LEU A 105 13.20 20.93 25.85
C LEU A 105 12.48 21.63 27.01
N ARG A 106 11.42 21.04 27.55
CA ARG A 106 10.62 21.65 28.62
C ARG A 106 11.39 21.77 29.93
N THR A 107 12.16 20.74 30.30
CA THR A 107 12.91 20.69 31.56
C THR A 107 13.84 21.91 31.77
N PRO A 108 14.80 22.22 30.87
CA PRO A 108 15.66 23.39 31.02
C PRO A 108 14.87 24.70 30.95
N LEU A 109 13.80 24.76 30.16
CA LEU A 109 12.93 25.94 30.09
C LEU A 109 12.23 26.22 31.43
N THR A 110 11.69 25.18 32.07
CA THR A 110 11.04 25.28 33.39
C THR A 110 12.05 25.63 34.47
N ALA A 111 13.28 25.09 34.42
CA ALA A 111 14.36 25.46 35.34
C ALA A 111 14.70 26.95 35.24
N MET A 112 14.98 27.43 34.02
CA MET A 112 15.25 28.86 33.76
C MET A 112 14.11 29.76 34.26
N GLN A 113 12.86 29.40 33.92
CA GLN A 113 11.69 30.15 34.37
C GLN A 113 11.60 30.21 35.90
N THR A 114 11.82 29.08 36.57
CA THR A 114 11.77 29.02 38.04
C THR A 114 12.85 29.89 38.67
N GLU A 115 14.08 29.83 38.17
CA GLU A 115 15.19 30.67 38.66
C GLU A 115 14.87 32.16 38.50
N ILE A 116 14.35 32.56 37.35
CA ILE A 116 13.97 33.96 37.07
C ILE A 116 12.83 34.40 38.00
N GLU A 117 11.80 33.57 38.20
CA GLU A 117 10.69 33.88 39.10
C GLU A 117 11.15 34.05 40.56
N VAL A 118 12.08 33.21 41.02
CA VAL A 118 12.68 33.32 42.37
C VAL A 118 13.48 34.61 42.52
N ALA A 119 14.26 34.98 41.51
CA ALA A 119 15.04 36.22 41.52
C ALA A 119 14.17 37.47 41.49
N LEU A 120 13.10 37.49 40.69
CA LEU A 120 12.14 38.59 40.65
C LEU A 120 11.39 38.78 41.98
N ARG A 121 11.23 37.71 42.76
CA ARG A 121 10.62 37.76 44.11
C ARG A 121 11.61 38.08 45.23
N SER A 122 12.91 38.21 44.92
CA SER A 122 13.96 38.44 45.92
C SER A 122 14.33 39.93 46.01
N PRO A 123 13.84 40.68 47.03
CA PRO A 123 14.09 42.12 47.14
C PRO A 123 15.56 42.49 47.37
N ASP A 124 16.37 41.57 47.90
CA ASP A 124 17.79 41.80 48.23
C ASP A 124 18.77 40.98 47.35
N LEU A 125 18.41 40.74 46.08
CA LEU A 125 19.27 39.97 45.18
C LEU A 125 20.66 40.63 45.02
N THR A 126 21.68 39.99 45.57
CA THR A 126 23.06 40.51 45.50
C THR A 126 23.60 40.48 44.07
N LYS A 127 24.54 41.36 43.73
CA LYS A 127 25.24 41.33 42.43
C LYS A 127 25.83 39.95 42.12
N LYS A 128 26.39 39.28 43.13
CA LYS A 128 26.94 37.92 42.99
C LYS A 128 25.83 36.91 42.64
N GLY A 129 24.72 36.92 43.37
CA GLY A 129 23.57 36.04 43.10
C GLY A 129 22.95 36.26 41.71
N ALA A 130 22.88 37.52 41.25
CA ALA A 130 22.43 37.83 39.89
C ALA A 130 23.39 37.27 38.82
N VAL A 131 24.71 37.38 39.02
CA VAL A 131 25.72 36.80 38.10
C VAL A 131 25.64 35.27 38.09
N ASP A 132 25.46 34.63 39.24
CA ASP A 132 25.36 33.18 39.34
C ASP A 132 24.09 32.65 38.65
N LEU A 133 22.95 33.34 38.80
CA LEU A 133 21.71 33.02 38.09
C LEU A 133 21.85 33.18 36.56
N LEU A 134 22.51 34.26 36.11
CA LEU A 134 22.75 34.46 34.67
C LEU A 134 23.65 33.37 34.09
N LYS A 135 24.64 32.87 34.86
CA LYS A 135 25.46 31.72 34.45
C LYS A 135 24.63 30.45 34.34
N SER A 136 23.78 30.15 35.33
CA SER A 136 22.90 28.97 35.30
C SER A 136 21.97 29.00 34.08
N ASN A 137 21.32 30.14 33.83
CA ASN A 137 20.48 30.32 32.63
C ASN A 137 21.28 30.18 31.33
N LEU A 138 22.52 30.68 31.28
CA LEU A 138 23.37 30.54 30.10
C LEU A 138 23.72 29.08 29.81
N GLU A 139 23.95 28.28 30.85
CA GLU A 139 24.17 26.83 30.71
C GLU A 139 22.93 26.13 30.15
N GLU A 140 21.72 26.48 30.62
CA GLU A 140 20.49 25.89 30.08
C GLU A 140 20.17 26.32 28.65
N VAL A 141 20.47 27.56 28.27
CA VAL A 141 20.41 28.00 26.87
C VAL A 141 21.38 27.19 26.00
N ALA A 142 22.59 26.90 26.49
CA ALA A 142 23.55 26.08 25.76
C ALA A 142 23.06 24.63 25.58
N LYS A 143 22.42 24.03 26.59
CA LYS A 143 21.80 22.70 26.47
C LYS A 143 20.66 22.70 25.46
N LEU A 144 19.76 23.69 25.52
CA LEU A 144 18.66 23.85 24.56
C LEU A 144 19.18 23.99 23.12
N LYS A 145 20.26 24.76 22.92
CA LYS A 145 20.92 24.89 21.62
C LYS A 145 21.45 23.55 21.11
N SER A 146 22.18 22.81 21.96
CA SER A 146 22.71 21.49 21.59
C SER A 146 21.60 20.50 21.25
N LEU A 147 20.50 20.50 22.01
CA LEU A 147 19.35 19.65 21.73
C LEU A 147 18.70 20.02 20.40
N SER A 148 18.49 21.32 20.14
CA SER A 148 17.94 21.81 18.87
C SER A 148 18.81 21.42 17.67
N GLU A 149 20.13 21.55 17.78
CA GLU A 149 21.08 21.12 16.74
C GLU A 149 21.04 19.61 16.51
N GLY A 150 20.91 18.81 17.58
CA GLY A 150 20.72 17.37 17.51
C GLY A 150 19.42 16.98 16.80
N LEU A 151 18.31 17.65 17.12
CA LEU A 151 17.01 17.43 16.47
C LEU A 151 17.06 17.79 14.98
N LEU A 152 17.72 18.89 14.61
CA LEU A 152 17.90 19.29 13.22
C LEU A 152 18.75 18.28 12.44
N THR A 153 19.82 17.76 13.07
CA THR A 153 20.67 16.72 12.49
C THR A 153 19.88 15.44 12.23
N LEU A 154 19.06 14.98 13.18
CA LEU A 154 18.22 13.80 13.00
C LEU A 154 17.14 13.99 11.93
N ALA A 155 16.52 15.17 11.89
CA ALA A 155 15.51 15.50 10.89
C ALA A 155 16.08 15.53 9.46
N THR A 156 17.33 16.00 9.30
CA THR A 156 18.01 16.10 8.00
C THR A 156 18.69 14.80 7.57
N ALA A 157 19.28 14.04 8.50
CA ALA A 157 19.94 12.77 8.22
C ALA A 157 18.98 11.69 7.69
N ARG A 158 17.71 11.68 8.14
CA ARG A 158 16.69 10.73 7.68
C ARG A 158 16.36 10.87 6.18
N GLY A 159 16.67 12.01 5.56
CA GLY A 159 16.51 12.22 4.12
C GLY A 159 17.64 11.64 3.25
N ASN A 160 18.75 11.21 3.85
CA ASN A 160 19.98 10.86 3.14
C ASN A 160 20.40 9.38 3.29
N ASP A 161 19.50 8.54 3.80
CA ASP A 161 19.75 7.10 3.98
C ASP A 161 19.71 6.39 2.61
N LYS A 162 20.84 6.43 1.90
CA LYS A 162 21.07 5.61 0.71
C LYS A 162 21.19 4.15 1.14
N PRO A 163 20.52 3.20 0.45
CA PRO A 163 20.57 1.80 0.82
C PRO A 163 22.03 1.33 0.79
N HIS A 164 22.52 0.85 1.93
CA HIS A 164 23.80 0.16 2.03
C HIS A 164 23.78 -1.07 1.11
N GLU A 165 24.34 -0.89 -0.08
CA GLU A 165 24.76 -1.96 -0.97
C GLU A 165 25.78 -2.80 -0.21
N LYS A 166 25.34 -3.97 0.27
CA LYS A 166 26.25 -4.97 0.83
C LYS A 166 27.19 -5.40 -0.29
N VAL A 167 28.40 -4.84 -0.26
CA VAL A 167 29.56 -5.42 -0.94
C VAL A 167 29.84 -6.75 -0.24
N SER A 168 29.23 -7.82 -0.75
CA SER A 168 29.67 -9.19 -0.49
C SER A 168 30.87 -9.43 -1.40
N SER A 169 32.05 -9.14 -0.87
CA SER A 169 33.32 -9.64 -1.39
C SER A 169 33.73 -10.84 -0.54
N ALA A 170 33.69 -12.03 -1.16
CA ALA A 170 34.50 -13.22 -0.88
C ALA A 170 34.04 -14.34 -1.82
#